data_AF-A0A7V8FGB5-F1
#
_entry.id   AF-A0A7V8FGB5-F1
#
_cell.length_a   1.000
_cell.length_b   1.000
_cell.length_c   1.000
_cell.angle_alpha   90.00
_cell.angle_beta   90.00
_cell.angle_gamma   90.00
#
_symmetry.space_group_name_H-M   'P 1'
#
loop_
_entity.id
_entity.type
_entity.pdbx_description
1 polymer ?
#
loop_
_entity_poly.entity_id
_entity_poly.type
_entity_poly.pdbx_seq_one_letter_code
_entity_poly.pdbx_strand_id
1 'polypeptide(L)'
;MAKLMLPRTVQGRLSGEAGGLEQLRQRQLWLVLGATLAVYLVLGILYESFLQPLVILSTLPSAGIGALLALWAFGNELNLIALLGLFLLVGVVMKNTILLLDFALAGERRGLSAQDAVMEAARLRLRPILMTSVAALLGTLPLMLANGEGWELRQPLGIAIVGGLLVSQWLTLYTTPAMYLALARLRRKRAL
;
A
#
# COMPACT_ATOMS: atom_id res chain seq x y z
N MET A 1 -30.14 -17.76 -10.83
CA MET A 1 -30.41 -18.23 -12.20
C MET A 1 -31.84 -18.74 -12.29
N ALA A 2 -32.81 -17.85 -12.51
CA ALA A 2 -34.20 -18.22 -12.76
C ALA A 2 -34.42 -18.32 -14.28
N LYS A 3 -35.01 -19.44 -14.71
CA LYS A 3 -35.35 -19.77 -16.11
C LYS A 3 -36.21 -18.67 -16.74
N LEU A 4 -35.63 -17.80 -17.56
CA LEU A 4 -36.34 -17.16 -18.66
C LEU A 4 -36.11 -17.98 -19.93
N MET A 5 -37.18 -18.54 -20.48
CA MET A 5 -37.19 -19.18 -21.79
C MET A 5 -37.00 -18.11 -22.88
N LEU A 6 -35.75 -17.85 -23.27
CA LEU A 6 -35.41 -17.02 -24.42
C LEU A 6 -35.21 -17.90 -25.66
N PRO A 7 -35.79 -17.55 -26.83
CA PRO A 7 -35.57 -18.28 -28.07
C PRO A 7 -34.09 -18.22 -28.51
N ARG A 8 -33.60 -19.34 -29.07
CA ARG A 8 -32.18 -19.64 -29.37
C ARG A 8 -31.46 -18.70 -30.35
N THR A 9 -32.13 -17.68 -30.86
CA THR A 9 -31.59 -16.67 -31.79
C THR A 9 -31.32 -15.31 -31.14
N VAL A 10 -31.63 -15.13 -29.85
CA VAL A 10 -31.36 -13.87 -29.13
C VAL A 10 -30.05 -14.00 -28.36
N GLN A 11 -28.97 -13.43 -28.89
CA GLN A 11 -27.76 -13.18 -28.10
C GLN A 11 -28.01 -11.96 -27.22
N GLY A 12 -28.26 -12.20 -25.93
CA GLY A 12 -28.28 -11.13 -24.93
C GLY A 12 -26.87 -10.57 -24.76
N ARG A 13 -26.51 -9.53 -25.52
CA ARG A 13 -25.41 -8.63 -25.14
C ARG A 13 -26.00 -7.63 -24.16
N LEU A 14 -25.41 -7.55 -22.96
CA LEU A 14 -25.64 -6.45 -22.04
C LEU A 14 -25.19 -5.16 -22.74
N SER A 15 -26.13 -4.47 -23.38
CA SER A 15 -25.91 -3.18 -24.04
C SER A 15 -26.25 -2.08 -23.03
N GLY A 16 -25.24 -1.33 -22.61
CA GLY A 16 -25.33 -0.32 -21.54
C GLY A 16 -24.27 -0.52 -20.46
N GLU A 17 -24.21 0.39 -19.49
CA GLU A 17 -23.18 0.56 -18.45
C GLU A 17 -22.68 -0.73 -17.77
N ALA A 18 -23.47 -1.82 -17.76
CA ALA A 18 -23.08 -3.13 -17.27
C ALA A 18 -21.88 -3.77 -18.01
N GLY A 19 -21.76 -3.60 -19.34
CA GLY A 19 -20.59 -4.07 -20.10
C GLY A 19 -19.34 -3.21 -19.86
N GLY A 20 -19.55 -1.91 -19.60
CA GLY A 20 -18.49 -0.98 -19.22
C GLY A 20 -17.95 -1.27 -17.83
N LEU A 21 -18.81 -1.62 -16.87
CA LEU A 21 -18.41 -1.98 -15.50
C LEU A 21 -17.52 -3.22 -15.46
N GLU A 22 -17.82 -4.27 -16.24
CA GLU A 22 -16.94 -5.44 -16.31
C GLU A 22 -15.58 -5.09 -16.95
N GLN A 23 -15.58 -4.31 -18.03
CA GLN A 23 -14.33 -3.86 -18.67
C GLN A 23 -13.51 -2.93 -17.76
N LEU A 24 -14.16 -2.02 -17.03
CA LEU A 24 -13.52 -1.13 -16.05
C LEU A 24 -12.94 -1.92 -14.89
N ARG A 25 -13.68 -2.90 -14.34
CA ARG A 25 -13.20 -3.79 -13.28
C ARG A 25 -11.99 -4.60 -13.72
N GLN A 26 -12.02 -5.15 -14.94
CA GLN A 26 -10.91 -5.92 -15.49
C GLN A 26 -9.68 -5.02 -15.73
N ARG A 27 -9.87 -3.82 -16.30
CA ARG A 27 -8.80 -2.82 -16.45
C ARG A 27 -8.20 -2.38 -15.13
N GLN A 28 -9.03 -2.18 -14.10
CA GLN A 28 -8.58 -1.75 -12.78
C GLN A 28 -7.70 -2.81 -12.12
N LEU A 29 -8.05 -4.10 -12.24
CA LEU A 29 -7.19 -5.20 -11.80
C LEU A 29 -5.85 -5.22 -12.55
N TRP A 30 -5.86 -5.03 -13.88
CA TRP A 30 -4.63 -4.96 -14.68
C TRP A 30 -3.76 -3.74 -14.33
N LEU A 31 -4.35 -2.59 -14.04
CA LEU A 31 -3.62 -1.38 -13.61
C LEU A 31 -2.96 -1.58 -12.24
N VAL A 32 -3.66 -2.18 -11.28
CA VAL A 32 -3.10 -2.50 -9.95
C VAL A 32 -1.97 -3.52 -10.07
N LEU A 33 -2.16 -4.58 -10.87
CA LEU A 33 -1.12 -5.58 -11.12
C LEU A 33 0.09 -4.97 -11.83
N GLY A 34 -0.14 -4.19 -12.88
CA GLY A 34 0.92 -3.52 -13.65
C GLY A 34 1.72 -2.54 -12.81
N ALA A 35 1.05 -1.72 -11.99
CA ALA A 35 1.72 -0.81 -11.08
C ALA A 35 2.50 -1.54 -9.98
N THR A 36 1.97 -2.63 -9.44
CA THR A 36 2.67 -3.46 -8.44
C THR A 36 3.93 -4.08 -9.05
N LEU A 37 3.85 -4.59 -10.28
CA LEU A 37 4.97 -5.18 -10.99
C LEU A 37 6.04 -4.13 -11.35
N ALA A 38 5.63 -2.95 -11.81
CA ALA A 38 6.53 -1.85 -12.12
C ALA A 38 7.31 -1.41 -10.88
N VAL A 39 6.63 -1.24 -9.74
CA VAL A 39 7.27 -0.92 -8.45
C VAL A 39 8.24 -2.03 -8.04
N TYR A 40 7.86 -3.30 -8.16
CA TYR A 40 8.74 -4.43 -7.85
C TYR A 40 10.04 -4.41 -8.66
N LEU A 41 9.94 -4.18 -9.97
CA LEU A 41 11.11 -4.14 -10.87
C LEU A 41 12.04 -2.97 -10.54
N VAL A 42 11.49 -1.78 -10.31
CA VAL A 42 12.29 -0.60 -9.93
C VAL A 42 13.05 -0.85 -8.62
N LEU A 43 12.38 -1.41 -7.59
CA LEU A 43 13.07 -1.73 -6.33
C LEU A 43 14.07 -2.89 -6.49
N GLY A 44 13.76 -3.89 -7.30
CA GLY A 44 14.66 -5.01 -7.57
C GLY A 44 15.97 -4.59 -8.22
N ILE A 45 15.91 -3.63 -9.14
CA ILE A 45 17.08 -3.02 -9.77
C ILE A 45 17.84 -2.13 -8.77
N LEU A 46 17.14 -1.38 -7.93
CA LEU A 46 17.75 -0.41 -7.01
C LEU A 46 18.53 -1.05 -5.85
N TYR A 47 18.13 -2.23 -5.37
CA TYR A 47 18.70 -2.86 -4.16
C TYR A 47 19.63 -4.05 -4.42
N GLU A 48 19.84 -4.46 -5.68
CA GLU A 48 20.68 -5.61 -6.08
C GLU A 48 20.42 -6.92 -5.29
N SER A 49 19.26 -7.06 -4.65
CA SER A 49 18.90 -8.19 -3.78
C SER A 49 17.40 -8.44 -3.81
N PHE A 50 16.98 -9.66 -4.16
CA PHE A 50 15.55 -10.02 -4.30
C PHE A 50 14.76 -10.04 -2.98
N LEU A 51 15.45 -10.08 -1.83
CA LEU A 51 14.82 -10.24 -0.51
C LEU A 51 14.35 -8.92 0.12
N GLN A 52 15.06 -7.82 -0.11
CA GLN A 52 14.74 -6.51 0.46
C GLN A 52 13.46 -5.89 -0.17
N PRO A 53 13.25 -5.95 -1.50
CA PRO A 53 12.00 -5.54 -2.14
C PRO A 53 10.79 -6.34 -1.66
N LEU A 54 10.95 -7.63 -1.35
CA LEU A 54 9.85 -8.47 -0.83
C LEU A 54 9.33 -7.98 0.52
N VAL A 55 10.21 -7.55 1.41
CA VAL A 55 9.81 -6.98 2.71
C VAL A 55 9.09 -5.65 2.52
N ILE A 56 9.56 -4.82 1.57
CA ILE A 56 8.93 -3.52 1.27
C ILE A 56 7.55 -3.73 0.61
N LEU A 57 7.43 -4.67 -0.32
CA LEU A 57 6.14 -4.99 -0.93
C LEU A 57 5.14 -5.57 0.08
N SER A 58 5.60 -6.30 1.10
CA SER A 58 4.73 -6.87 2.13
C SER A 58 3.99 -5.83 2.98
N THR A 59 4.45 -4.56 2.99
CA THR A 59 3.77 -3.47 3.71
C THR A 59 2.71 -2.77 2.85
N LEU A 60 2.70 -2.98 1.52
CA LEU A 60 1.69 -2.40 0.62
C LEU A 60 0.26 -2.90 0.86
N PRO A 61 0.01 -4.22 1.06
CA PRO A 61 -1.34 -4.70 1.36
C PRO A 61 -1.91 -4.05 2.60
N SER A 62 -1.06 -3.81 3.61
CA SER A 62 -1.46 -3.15 4.84
C SER A 62 -1.91 -1.71 4.61
N ALA A 63 -1.23 -0.98 3.73
CA ALA A 63 -1.61 0.38 3.36
C ALA A 63 -2.89 0.41 2.52
N GLY A 64 -3.03 -0.55 1.59
CA GLY A 64 -4.25 -0.75 0.83
C GLY A 64 -5.46 -1.03 1.72
N ILE A 65 -5.34 -1.96 2.68
CA ILE A 65 -6.40 -2.26 3.64
C ILE A 65 -6.80 -1.00 4.44
N GLY A 66 -5.83 -0.20 4.88
CA GLY A 66 -6.10 1.07 5.57
C GLY A 66 -6.91 2.06 4.73
N ALA A 67 -6.51 2.25 3.47
CA ALA A 67 -7.21 3.14 2.55
C ALA A 67 -8.62 2.63 2.22
N LEU A 68 -8.77 1.33 1.97
CA LEU A 68 -10.05 0.67 1.69
C LEU A 68 -11.02 0.79 2.87
N LEU A 69 -10.54 0.53 4.09
CA LEU A 69 -11.36 0.64 5.30
C LEU A 69 -11.86 2.06 5.54
N ALA A 70 -11.01 3.06 5.28
CA ALA A 70 -11.42 4.45 5.42
C ALA A 70 -12.42 4.88 4.34
N LEU A 71 -12.21 4.49 3.07
CA LEU A 71 -13.18 4.75 2.01
C LEU A 71 -14.54 4.14 2.36
N TRP A 72 -14.55 2.89 2.84
CA TRP A 72 -15.77 2.22 3.27
C TRP A 72 -16.44 2.93 4.46
N ALA A 73 -15.67 3.37 5.47
CA ALA A 73 -16.19 4.08 6.63
C ALA A 73 -16.79 5.46 6.30
N PHE A 74 -16.21 6.16 5.33
CA PHE A 74 -16.70 7.46 4.83
C PHE A 74 -17.69 7.34 3.67
N GLY A 75 -18.18 6.12 3.36
CA GLY A 75 -19.18 5.88 2.31
C GLY A 75 -18.70 6.22 0.89
N ASN A 76 -17.39 6.27 0.65
CA ASN A 76 -16.80 6.60 -0.64
C ASN A 76 -16.42 5.33 -1.41
N GLU A 77 -16.61 5.37 -2.73
CA GLU A 77 -16.26 4.25 -3.61
C GLU A 77 -14.78 4.29 -4.04
N LEU A 78 -14.27 3.12 -4.44
CA LEU A 78 -12.93 2.99 -4.99
C LEU A 78 -12.92 3.41 -6.47
N ASN A 79 -12.87 4.72 -6.68
CA ASN A 79 -12.78 5.33 -8.01
C ASN A 79 -11.32 5.60 -8.44
N LEU A 80 -11.13 6.13 -9.65
CA LEU A 80 -9.80 6.46 -10.19
C LEU A 80 -9.00 7.40 -9.27
N ILE A 81 -9.67 8.32 -8.58
CA ILE A 81 -9.04 9.36 -7.78
C ILE A 81 -8.60 8.80 -6.42
N ALA A 82 -9.42 7.96 -5.80
CA ALA A 82 -9.03 7.16 -4.65
C ALA A 82 -7.81 6.27 -4.97
N LEU A 83 -7.74 5.73 -6.19
CA LEU A 83 -6.59 4.95 -6.67
C LEU A 83 -5.31 5.81 -6.77
N LEU A 84 -5.40 7.06 -7.22
CA LEU A 84 -4.28 8.00 -7.21
C LEU A 84 -3.80 8.27 -5.78
N GLY A 85 -4.72 8.44 -4.83
CA GLY A 85 -4.41 8.54 -3.41
C GLY A 85 -3.68 7.30 -2.89
N LEU A 86 -4.11 6.11 -3.30
CA LEU A 86 -3.44 4.85 -2.98
C LEU A 86 -2.01 4.81 -3.54
N PHE A 87 -1.77 5.25 -4.76
CA PHE A 87 -0.41 5.31 -5.33
C PHE A 87 0.51 6.28 -4.58
N LEU A 88 -0.01 7.45 -4.19
CA LEU A 88 0.74 8.39 -3.34
C LEU A 88 1.09 7.78 -1.98
N LEU A 89 0.11 7.09 -1.37
CA LEU A 89 0.29 6.40 -0.10
C LEU A 89 1.39 5.34 -0.17
N VAL A 90 1.42 4.55 -1.26
CA VAL A 90 2.48 3.55 -1.49
C VAL A 90 3.87 4.17 -1.39
N GLY A 91 4.11 5.33 -2.02
CA GLY A 91 5.39 6.03 -1.92
C GLY A 91 5.76 6.45 -0.49
N VAL A 92 4.79 7.01 0.26
CA VAL A 92 5.01 7.47 1.64
C VAL A 92 5.34 6.30 2.57
N VAL A 93 4.60 5.20 2.46
CA VAL A 93 4.80 3.99 3.27
C VAL A 93 6.10 3.28 2.93
N MET A 94 6.43 3.20 1.63
CA MET A 94 7.69 2.60 1.18
C MET A 94 8.89 3.38 1.70
N LYS A 95 8.88 4.72 1.67
CA LYS A 95 9.97 5.55 2.21
C LYS A 95 10.27 5.21 3.67
N ASN A 96 9.24 5.04 4.51
CA ASN A 96 9.41 4.71 5.92
C ASN A 96 9.97 3.29 6.10
N THR A 97 9.51 2.34 5.28
CA THR A 97 9.96 0.94 5.32
C THR A 97 11.42 0.82 4.89
N ILE A 98 11.79 1.47 3.77
CA ILE A 98 13.15 1.55 3.24
C ILE A 98 14.11 2.07 4.31
N LEU A 99 13.76 3.19 4.95
CA LEU A 99 14.62 3.86 5.92
C LEU A 99 14.93 2.99 7.15
N LEU A 100 13.96 2.20 7.61
CA LEU A 100 14.13 1.25 8.71
C LEU A 100 15.02 0.08 8.30
N LEU A 101 14.78 -0.48 7.12
CA LEU A 101 15.54 -1.61 6.60
C LEU A 101 17.02 -1.25 6.41
N ASP A 102 17.27 -0.05 5.87
CA ASP A 102 18.61 0.44 5.58
C ASP A 102 19.42 0.66 6.86
N PHE A 103 18.77 1.17 7.92
CA PHE A 103 19.37 1.28 9.25
C PHE A 103 19.65 -0.08 9.90
N ALA A 104 18.74 -1.04 9.75
CA ALA A 104 18.95 -2.39 10.26
C ALA A 104 20.12 -3.08 9.54
N LEU A 105 20.22 -2.94 8.22
CA LEU A 105 21.33 -3.46 7.43
C LEU A 105 22.66 -2.78 7.78
N ALA A 106 22.66 -1.46 8.01
CA ALA A 106 23.84 -0.75 8.49
C ALA A 106 24.28 -1.24 9.88
N GLY A 107 23.32 -1.59 10.75
CA GLY A 107 23.58 -2.22 12.04
C GLY A 107 24.22 -3.61 11.90
N GLU A 108 23.69 -4.46 11.03
CA GLU A 108 24.30 -5.78 10.75
C GLU A 108 25.73 -5.65 10.21
N ARG A 109 26.00 -4.65 9.36
CA ARG A 109 27.36 -4.37 8.85
C ARG A 109 28.34 -3.92 9.94
N ARG A 110 27.84 -3.39 11.04
CA ARG A 110 28.63 -3.04 12.24
C ARG A 110 28.86 -4.24 13.18
N GLY A 111 28.39 -5.43 12.82
CA GLY A 111 28.56 -6.66 13.60
C GLY A 111 27.44 -6.93 14.59
N LEU A 112 26.36 -6.15 14.59
CA LEU A 112 25.20 -6.40 15.45
C LEU A 112 24.42 -7.63 14.99
N SER A 113 23.77 -8.31 15.93
CA SER A 113 22.81 -9.35 15.58
C SER A 113 21.60 -8.73 14.86
N ALA A 114 20.96 -9.46 13.96
CA ALA A 114 19.76 -9.01 13.25
C ALA A 114 18.64 -8.49 14.19
N GLN A 115 18.58 -9.02 15.41
CA GLN A 115 17.61 -8.59 16.43
C GLN A 115 17.98 -7.23 17.01
N ASP A 116 19.25 -7.06 17.40
CA ASP A 116 19.72 -5.82 17.99
C ASP A 116 19.72 -4.68 16.96
N ALA A 117 20.13 -4.97 15.73
CA ALA A 117 20.15 -4.00 14.63
C ALA A 117 18.74 -3.45 14.30
N VAL A 118 17.73 -4.31 14.23
CA VAL A 118 16.33 -3.88 14.00
C VAL A 118 15.78 -3.12 15.20
N MET A 119 16.09 -3.56 16.42
CA MET A 119 15.61 -2.90 17.64
C MET A 119 16.20 -1.48 17.76
N GLU A 120 17.49 -1.33 17.48
CA GLU A 120 18.17 -0.03 17.45
C GLU A 120 17.60 0.86 16.34
N ALA A 121 17.42 0.31 15.12
CA ALA A 121 16.82 1.01 14.00
C ALA A 121 15.40 1.50 14.34
N ALA A 122 14.57 0.64 14.96
CA ALA A 122 13.20 1.00 15.35
C ALA A 122 13.17 2.15 16.37
N ARG A 123 14.05 2.11 17.39
CA ARG A 123 14.13 3.17 18.41
C ARG A 123 14.56 4.52 17.83
N LEU A 124 15.59 4.52 16.98
CA LEU A 124 16.10 5.75 16.37
C LEU A 124 15.11 6.36 15.37
N ARG A 125 14.29 5.51 14.73
CA ARG A 125 13.37 5.94 13.66
C ARG A 125 11.96 6.25 14.13
N LEU A 126 11.55 5.83 15.32
CA LEU A 126 10.20 6.10 15.83
C LEU A 126 9.83 7.59 15.77
N ARG A 127 10.73 8.48 16.23
CA ARG A 127 10.51 9.94 16.21
C ARG A 127 10.37 10.47 14.77
N PRO A 128 11.33 10.25 13.85
CA PRO A 128 11.18 10.64 12.44
C PRO A 128 9.93 10.07 11.74
N ILE A 129 9.63 8.79 11.97
CA ILE A 129 8.50 8.08 11.36
C ILE A 129 7.19 8.75 11.78
N LEU A 130 7.01 9.04 13.07
CA LEU A 130 5.86 9.78 13.58
C LEU A 130 5.78 11.21 13.04
N MET A 131 6.91 11.94 12.98
CA MET A 131 6.93 13.31 12.45
C MET A 131 6.40 13.38 11.02
N THR A 132 6.88 12.48 10.14
CA THR A 132 6.47 12.50 8.73
C THR A 132 5.01 12.09 8.54
N SER A 133 4.52 11.13 9.33
CA SER A 133 3.12 10.69 9.21
C SER A 133 2.16 11.72 9.80
N VAL A 134 2.51 12.38 10.90
CA VAL A 134 1.70 13.50 11.43
C VAL A 134 1.67 14.65 10.44
N ALA A 135 2.81 15.02 9.85
CA ALA A 135 2.84 16.07 8.83
C ALA A 135 1.98 15.73 7.60
N ALA A 136 2.07 14.48 7.11
CA ALA A 136 1.26 14.02 5.99
C ALA A 136 -0.23 13.97 6.33
N LEU A 137 -0.60 13.52 7.54
CA LEU A 137 -1.98 13.54 8.03
C LEU A 137 -2.52 14.95 8.10
N LEU A 138 -1.80 15.88 8.70
CA LEU A 138 -2.21 17.29 8.79
C LEU A 138 -2.31 17.97 7.42
N GLY A 139 -1.42 17.63 6.48
CA GLY A 139 -1.47 18.17 5.12
C GLY A 139 -2.63 17.62 4.27
N THR A 140 -3.10 16.41 4.57
CA THR A 140 -4.19 15.76 3.83
C THR A 140 -5.55 15.86 4.51
N LEU A 141 -5.59 16.22 5.80
CA LEU A 141 -6.81 16.46 6.56
C LEU A 141 -7.75 17.49 5.88
N PRO A 142 -7.26 18.64 5.36
CA PRO A 142 -8.11 19.61 4.69
C PRO A 142 -8.71 19.08 3.38
N LEU A 143 -8.01 18.17 2.69
CA LEU A 143 -8.52 17.53 1.47
C LEU A 143 -9.67 16.56 1.81
N MET A 144 -9.55 15.85 2.94
CA MET A 144 -10.60 14.95 3.45
C MET A 144 -11.86 15.70 3.89
N LEU A 145 -11.70 16.90 4.47
CA LEU A 145 -12.79 17.73 5.00
C LEU A 145 -13.27 18.83 4.03
N ALA A 146 -12.79 18.80 2.78
CA ALA A 146 -13.11 19.83 1.80
C ALA A 146 -14.61 19.83 1.47
N ASN A 147 -15.29 20.93 1.78
CA ASN A 147 -16.70 21.18 1.45
C ASN A 147 -16.77 22.44 0.56
N GLY A 148 -16.88 22.27 -0.76
CA GLY A 148 -16.86 23.37 -1.74
C GLY A 148 -16.75 22.86 -3.19
N GLU A 149 -16.67 23.75 -4.17
CA GLU A 149 -16.58 23.35 -5.58
C GLU A 149 -15.39 22.41 -5.85
N GLY A 150 -15.65 21.29 -6.56
CA GLY A 150 -14.65 20.26 -6.85
C GLY A 150 -14.31 19.33 -5.68
N TRP A 151 -15.12 19.31 -4.61
CA TRP A 151 -14.92 18.40 -3.46
C TRP A 151 -14.98 16.92 -3.86
N GLU A 152 -15.82 16.56 -4.82
CA GLU A 152 -15.99 15.19 -5.35
C GLU A 152 -14.68 14.58 -5.86
N LEU A 153 -13.73 15.42 -6.27
CA LEU A 153 -12.41 14.99 -6.74
C LEU A 153 -11.37 14.95 -5.59
N ARG A 154 -11.50 15.80 -4.57
CA ARG A 154 -10.48 15.96 -3.52
C ARG A 154 -10.73 15.05 -2.32
N GLN A 155 -12.00 14.85 -1.99
CA GLN A 155 -12.41 14.11 -0.80
C GLN A 155 -11.99 12.63 -0.86
N PRO A 156 -12.23 11.87 -1.95
CA PRO A 156 -11.84 10.46 -2.01
C PRO A 156 -10.31 10.27 -1.95
N LEU A 157 -9.55 11.20 -2.53
CA LEU A 157 -8.09 11.21 -2.45
C LEU A 157 -7.60 11.45 -1.02
N GLY A 158 -8.17 12.44 -0.32
CA GLY A 158 -7.84 12.74 1.07
C GLY A 158 -8.17 11.59 2.01
N ILE A 159 -9.35 10.99 1.88
CA ILE A 159 -9.80 9.85 2.70
C ILE A 159 -8.85 8.65 2.52
N ALA A 160 -8.49 8.32 1.27
CA ALA A 160 -7.60 7.20 0.98
C ALA A 160 -6.22 7.40 1.63
N ILE A 161 -5.66 8.60 1.57
CA ILE A 161 -4.34 8.89 2.16
C ILE A 161 -4.40 8.91 3.68
N VAL A 162 -5.38 9.59 4.28
CA VAL A 162 -5.50 9.70 5.75
C VAL A 162 -5.74 8.33 6.37
N GLY A 163 -6.72 7.58 5.85
CA GLY A 163 -7.03 6.24 6.32
C GLY A 163 -5.90 5.25 6.11
N GLY A 164 -5.31 5.30 4.92
CA GLY A 164 -4.12 4.57 4.56
C GLY A 164 -2.99 4.78 5.56
N LEU A 165 -2.60 6.04 5.79
CA LEU A 165 -1.49 6.39 6.68
C LEU A 165 -1.75 5.99 8.13
N LEU A 166 -2.98 6.21 8.64
CA LEU A 166 -3.31 5.85 10.01
C LEU A 166 -3.10 4.35 10.24
N VAL A 167 -3.71 3.50 9.42
CA VAL A 167 -3.62 2.05 9.59
C VAL A 167 -2.25 1.52 9.20
N SER A 168 -1.71 1.98 8.07
CA SER A 168 -0.42 1.50 7.54
C SER A 168 0.72 1.80 8.49
N GLN A 169 0.71 2.93 9.18
CA GLN A 169 1.80 3.33 10.03
C GLN A 169 1.96 2.38 11.22
N TRP A 170 0.84 2.06 11.89
CA TRP A 170 0.82 1.15 13.03
C TRP A 170 1.20 -0.27 12.60
N LEU A 171 0.63 -0.75 11.49
CA LEU A 171 0.98 -2.06 10.98
C LEU A 171 2.45 -2.10 10.53
N THR A 172 2.93 -1.15 9.73
CA THR A 172 4.33 -1.13 9.27
C THR A 172 5.35 -1.14 10.42
N LEU A 173 5.11 -0.37 11.48
CA LEU A 173 5.97 -0.37 12.68
C LEU A 173 6.07 -1.75 13.34
N TYR A 174 5.04 -2.59 13.23
CA TYR A 174 5.02 -3.93 13.81
C TYR A 174 5.45 -5.02 12.81
N THR A 175 4.94 -4.94 11.58
CA THR A 175 5.13 -5.92 10.52
C THR A 175 6.54 -5.85 9.94
N THR A 176 7.15 -4.67 9.79
CA THR A 176 8.50 -4.56 9.20
C THR A 176 9.58 -5.20 10.08
N PRO A 177 9.65 -4.97 11.41
CA PRO A 177 10.57 -5.69 12.29
C PRO A 177 10.33 -7.21 12.27
N ALA A 178 9.07 -7.64 12.33
CA ALA A 178 8.72 -9.05 12.35
C ALA A 178 9.13 -9.76 11.04
N MET A 179 8.87 -9.14 9.89
CA MET A 179 9.25 -9.66 8.59
C MET A 179 10.77 -9.68 8.40
N TYR A 180 11.48 -8.65 8.85
CA TYR A 180 12.94 -8.63 8.81
C TYR A 180 13.53 -9.79 9.63
N LEU A 181 13.02 -9.99 10.85
CA LEU A 181 13.46 -11.09 11.72
C LEU A 181 13.14 -12.47 11.13
N ALA A 182 11.96 -12.62 10.50
CA ALA A 182 11.58 -13.84 9.81
C ALA A 182 12.55 -14.14 8.67
N LEU A 183 12.88 -13.14 7.84
CA LEU A 183 13.87 -13.29 6.77
C LEU A 183 15.28 -13.57 7.29
N ALA A 184 15.71 -12.89 8.36
CA ALA A 184 17.02 -13.12 8.97
C ALA A 184 17.15 -14.56 9.51
N ARG A 185 16.09 -15.11 10.10
CA ARG A 185 16.02 -16.52 10.54
C ARG A 185 16.08 -17.49 9.34
N LEU A 186 15.38 -17.20 8.25
CA LEU A 186 15.44 -17.96 7.01
C LEU A 186 16.84 -17.94 6.37
N ARG A 187 17.52 -16.78 6.38
CA ARG A 187 18.90 -16.63 5.89
C ARG A 187 19.88 -17.45 6.71
N ARG A 188 19.73 -17.45 8.05
CA ARG A 188 20.57 -18.24 8.97
C ARG A 188 20.33 -19.76 8.82
N LYS A 189 19.10 -20.20 8.52
CA LYS A 189 18.76 -21.61 8.23
C LYS A 189 19.26 -22.12 6.88
N ARG A 190 19.47 -21.23 5.89
CA ARG A 190 20.06 -21.59 4.59
C ARG A 190 21.60 -21.57 4.57
N ALA A 191 22.22 -21.01 5.61
CA ALA A 191 23.67 -20.96 5.77
C ALA A 191 24.23 -22.10 6.65
N LEU A 192 23.36 -22.98 7.14
CA LEU A 192 23.65 -24.27 7.77
C LEU A 192 23.23 -25.37 6.79
#